data_AF-A0A0L0SUS6-F1
#
_entry.id   AF-A0A0L0SUS6-F1
#
_cell.length_a   1.000
_cell.length_b   1.000
_cell.length_c   1.000
_cell.angle_alpha   90.00
_cell.angle_beta   90.00
_cell.angle_gamma   90.00
#
_symmetry.space_group_name_H-M   'P 1'
#
loop_
_entity.id
_entity.type
_entity.pdbx_description
1 polymer ?
#
loop_
_entity_poly.entity_id
_entity_poly.type
_entity_poly.pdbx_seq_one_letter_code
_entity_poly.pdbx_strand_id
1 'polypeptide(L)'
;MVAFRGSSNVANWIDNLEFGKIAYPFTVPATFKSKPKVHKGFVDAYNEVRPILLQALATAKSRYPTAQITITGHSLGGAIATLAAADIAALGMVAASRVKLTVFNSPRVGTSEFSDLVGSLNLAHVARYVEENDIVSHLPPTFLGFEHIVGEKYQRAGTVYACVGAEDQSSCGYGTRRCWPKLPFRHSEEVEAKVVYADPVHDFGVIQFNPKELRAGGKDGERVELRAIQLAPSEIKVGIDVKVPGADYLAGKTNAGYVAYNAARNSVMVAFRGSSNVANWIDNLEFGKIAYPFTVPATFKSKPKVHKGFVDAYNEVRPILLQALATAKSRYPTAQITITGHSLGGAIATLAAADIAALGMVAASRVKLTVFNSPRVGTSEFSDLVGSLNLAHVARYVEENDIVSHLPPTFLGFEHIVGEKYQRAGTVYACVGAEDQSCSDARVPFTSISAHLAFFGKSGFFGGSGC
;
A
#
# COMPACT_ATOMS: atom_id res chain seq x y z
N MET A 1 -1.89 -6.89 -18.90
CA MET A 1 -0.86 -5.84 -18.76
C MET A 1 -0.56 -5.72 -17.29
N VAL A 2 0.72 -5.65 -16.90
CA VAL A 2 1.18 -5.46 -15.52
C VAL A 2 1.88 -4.11 -15.50
N ALA A 3 1.44 -3.19 -14.65
CA ALA A 3 2.00 -1.86 -14.55
C ALA A 3 2.39 -1.57 -13.10
N PHE A 4 3.63 -1.11 -12.89
CA PHE A 4 4.15 -0.74 -11.59
C PHE A 4 4.30 0.78 -11.53
N ARG A 5 3.71 1.38 -10.48
CA ARG A 5 3.76 2.82 -10.28
C ARG A 5 5.13 3.25 -9.72
N GLY A 6 5.61 4.42 -10.13
CA GLY A 6 6.76 5.09 -9.51
C GLY A 6 6.44 5.71 -8.14
N SER A 7 7.47 6.18 -7.44
CA SER A 7 7.30 6.93 -6.18
C SER A 7 6.89 8.38 -6.46
N SER A 8 5.91 8.91 -5.73
CA SER A 8 5.56 10.34 -5.77
C SER A 8 6.49 11.22 -4.95
N ASN A 9 7.40 10.62 -4.16
CA ASN A 9 8.40 11.34 -3.38
C ASN A 9 9.80 10.79 -3.69
N VAL A 10 10.43 11.39 -4.71
CA VAL A 10 11.76 11.01 -5.19
C VAL A 10 12.83 11.30 -4.13
N ALA A 11 12.67 12.36 -3.31
CA ALA A 11 13.63 12.72 -2.26
C ALA A 11 13.71 11.67 -1.14
N ASN A 12 12.55 11.23 -0.60
CA ASN A 12 12.53 10.20 0.45
C ASN A 12 13.11 8.85 0.00
N TRP A 13 13.03 8.53 -1.30
CA TRP A 13 13.62 7.31 -1.84
C TRP A 13 15.14 7.45 -2.04
N ILE A 14 15.61 8.61 -2.51
CA ILE A 14 17.05 8.90 -2.69
C ILE A 14 17.77 9.02 -1.35
N ASP A 15 17.14 9.66 -0.35
CA ASP A 15 17.74 9.89 0.98
C ASP A 15 17.82 8.61 1.84
N ASN A 16 17.02 7.58 1.52
CA ASN A 16 17.02 6.27 2.18
C ASN A 16 17.76 5.17 1.37
N LEU A 17 18.62 5.56 0.41
CA LEU A 17 19.41 4.61 -0.39
C LEU A 17 20.51 3.94 0.47
N GLU A 18 20.14 2.88 1.18
CA GLU A 18 21.12 1.82 1.43
C GLU A 18 21.44 1.16 0.09
N PHE A 19 22.59 1.46 -0.51
CA PHE A 19 23.10 0.83 -1.75
C PHE A 19 23.50 -0.64 -1.56
N GLY A 20 22.86 -1.34 -0.63
CA GLY A 20 23.07 -2.75 -0.35
C GLY A 20 22.78 -3.57 -1.60
N LYS A 21 23.82 -4.23 -2.10
CA LYS A 21 23.71 -5.25 -3.15
C LYS A 21 23.51 -6.60 -2.50
N ILE A 22 22.41 -7.27 -2.82
CA ILE A 22 22.17 -8.66 -2.44
C ILE A 22 22.26 -9.55 -3.66
N ALA A 23 22.52 -10.84 -3.46
CA ALA A 23 22.36 -11.82 -4.52
C ALA A 23 20.89 -11.85 -4.96
N TYR A 24 20.65 -11.83 -6.26
CA TYR A 24 19.32 -11.90 -6.88
C TYR A 24 18.58 -13.12 -6.32
N PRO A 25 17.51 -12.96 -5.53
CA PRO A 25 16.98 -14.07 -4.76
C PRO A 25 16.16 -15.04 -5.61
N PHE A 26 15.75 -14.64 -6.81
CA PHE A 26 14.85 -15.41 -7.67
C PHE A 26 15.57 -16.43 -8.54
N THR A 27 14.79 -17.16 -9.35
CA THR A 27 15.28 -18.18 -10.27
C THR A 27 16.16 -17.55 -11.34
N VAL A 28 17.26 -18.22 -11.69
CA VAL A 28 18.12 -17.86 -12.82
C VAL A 28 18.25 -19.05 -13.76
N PRO A 29 18.44 -18.84 -15.08
CA PRO A 29 18.72 -19.91 -16.01
C PRO A 29 19.95 -20.73 -15.59
N ALA A 30 19.96 -22.02 -15.90
CA ALA A 30 21.04 -22.94 -15.54
C ALA A 30 22.42 -22.55 -16.14
N THR A 31 22.44 -21.64 -17.13
CA THR A 31 23.67 -21.08 -17.70
C THR A 31 24.43 -20.14 -16.76
N PHE A 32 23.79 -19.65 -15.68
CA PHE A 32 24.42 -18.78 -14.69
C PHE A 32 25.04 -19.58 -13.54
N LYS A 33 26.37 -19.52 -13.41
CA LYS A 33 27.12 -20.22 -12.32
C LYS A 33 26.93 -19.61 -10.94
N SER A 34 26.56 -18.34 -10.88
CA SER A 34 26.28 -17.60 -9.64
C SER A 34 25.14 -16.63 -9.87
N LYS A 35 24.38 -16.34 -8.81
CA LYS A 35 23.29 -15.35 -8.90
C LYS A 35 23.88 -13.93 -9.04
N PRO A 36 23.39 -13.11 -9.99
CA PRO A 36 23.84 -11.74 -10.13
C PRO A 36 23.45 -10.90 -8.92
N LYS A 37 24.00 -9.69 -8.78
CA LYS A 37 23.67 -8.81 -7.66
C LYS A 37 22.64 -7.76 -8.08
N VAL A 38 21.72 -7.46 -7.18
CA VAL A 38 20.65 -6.47 -7.37
C VAL A 38 20.49 -5.59 -6.14
N HIS A 39 19.86 -4.44 -6.31
CA HIS A 39 19.58 -3.52 -5.22
C HIS A 39 18.58 -4.14 -4.23
N LYS A 40 18.96 -4.21 -2.95
CA LYS A 40 18.12 -4.80 -1.88
C LYS A 40 16.74 -4.17 -1.81
N GLY A 41 16.65 -2.83 -1.81
CA GLY A 41 15.37 -2.13 -1.70
C GLY A 41 14.40 -2.44 -2.85
N PHE A 42 14.89 -2.68 -4.07
CA PHE A 42 14.01 -3.03 -5.19
C PHE A 42 13.50 -4.47 -5.07
N VAL A 43 14.34 -5.37 -4.56
CA VAL A 43 13.93 -6.74 -4.24
C VAL A 43 12.89 -6.76 -3.14
N ASP A 44 13.08 -5.99 -2.07
CA ASP A 44 12.12 -5.90 -0.97
C ASP A 44 10.76 -5.39 -1.49
N ALA A 45 10.77 -4.31 -2.27
CA ALA A 45 9.55 -3.77 -2.90
C ALA A 45 8.88 -4.78 -3.86
N TYR A 46 9.68 -5.52 -4.64
CA TYR A 46 9.12 -6.56 -5.51
C TYR A 46 8.55 -7.74 -4.72
N ASN A 47 9.19 -8.15 -3.61
CA ASN A 47 8.71 -9.26 -2.78
C ASN A 47 7.33 -8.98 -2.17
N GLU A 48 7.00 -7.71 -1.88
CA GLU A 48 5.68 -7.32 -1.38
C GLU A 48 4.57 -7.62 -2.41
N VAL A 49 4.85 -7.45 -3.70
CA VAL A 49 3.86 -7.62 -4.79
C VAL A 49 3.97 -8.96 -5.51
N ARG A 50 5.09 -9.67 -5.35
CA ARG A 50 5.41 -10.91 -6.07
C ARG A 50 4.36 -12.00 -5.89
N PRO A 51 3.89 -12.38 -4.67
CA PRO A 51 2.90 -13.45 -4.53
C PRO A 51 1.60 -13.16 -5.30
N ILE A 52 1.12 -11.91 -5.22
CA ILE A 52 -0.09 -11.45 -5.89
C ILE A 52 0.09 -11.49 -7.41
N LEU A 53 1.24 -11.02 -7.91
CA LEU A 53 1.58 -11.08 -9.32
C LEU A 53 1.59 -12.52 -9.84
N LEU A 54 2.24 -13.45 -9.14
CA LEU A 54 2.32 -14.84 -9.59
C LEU A 54 0.93 -15.50 -9.61
N GLN A 55 0.09 -15.22 -8.61
CA GLN A 55 -1.29 -15.73 -8.56
C GLN A 55 -2.14 -15.16 -9.71
N ALA A 56 -2.04 -13.85 -9.97
CA ALA A 56 -2.74 -13.20 -11.07
C ALA A 56 -2.29 -13.75 -12.43
N LEU A 57 -0.99 -14.00 -12.61
CA LEU A 57 -0.45 -14.60 -13.82
C LEU A 57 -0.87 -16.05 -14.02
N ALA A 58 -0.95 -16.85 -12.94
CA ALA A 58 -1.46 -18.22 -13.01
C ALA A 58 -2.93 -18.24 -13.50
N THR A 59 -3.75 -17.32 -12.98
CA THR A 59 -5.15 -17.15 -13.40
C THR A 59 -5.26 -16.63 -14.84
N ALA A 60 -4.42 -15.66 -15.21
CA ALA A 60 -4.40 -15.12 -16.57
C ALA A 60 -3.96 -16.18 -17.59
N LYS A 61 -3.02 -17.06 -17.22
CA LYS A 61 -2.55 -18.16 -18.06
C LYS A 61 -3.64 -19.19 -18.33
N SER A 62 -4.45 -19.55 -17.33
CA SER A 62 -5.55 -20.51 -17.53
C SER A 62 -6.62 -19.94 -18.47
N ARG A 63 -6.90 -18.63 -18.36
CA ARG A 63 -7.95 -17.96 -19.13
C ARG A 63 -7.50 -17.50 -20.52
N TYR A 64 -6.23 -17.13 -20.66
CA TYR A 64 -5.65 -16.56 -21.89
C TYR A 64 -4.29 -17.22 -22.21
N PRO A 65 -4.30 -18.50 -22.62
CA PRO A 65 -3.08 -19.30 -22.75
C PRO A 65 -2.11 -18.80 -23.82
N THR A 66 -2.54 -17.93 -24.75
CA THR A 66 -1.73 -17.39 -25.85
C THR A 66 -1.42 -15.89 -25.71
N ALA A 67 -1.99 -15.20 -24.71
CA ALA A 67 -1.85 -13.75 -24.59
C ALA A 67 -0.39 -13.32 -24.34
N GLN A 68 -0.01 -12.17 -24.92
CA GLN A 68 1.23 -11.48 -24.56
C GLN A 68 1.06 -10.78 -23.21
N ILE A 69 2.16 -10.70 -22.46
CA ILE A 69 2.21 -10.04 -21.15
C ILE A 69 3.13 -8.85 -21.25
N THR A 70 2.52 -7.67 -21.33
CA THR A 70 3.25 -6.40 -21.23
C THR A 70 3.45 -6.04 -19.76
N ILE A 71 4.69 -5.80 -19.38
CA ILE A 71 5.13 -5.34 -18.06
C ILE A 71 5.75 -3.96 -18.24
N THR A 72 5.29 -3.00 -17.45
CA THR A 72 5.76 -1.62 -17.55
C THR A 72 5.86 -0.94 -16.19
N GLY A 73 6.62 0.14 -16.12
CA GLY A 73 6.69 0.98 -14.95
C GLY A 73 7.56 2.21 -15.16
N HIS A 74 7.33 3.22 -14.33
CA HIS A 74 8.10 4.47 -14.30
C HIS A 74 8.89 4.60 -12.99
N SER A 75 10.09 5.19 -13.04
CA SER A 75 10.91 5.45 -11.84
C SER A 75 11.12 4.16 -11.02
N LEU A 76 10.82 4.15 -9.71
CA LEU A 76 10.85 2.94 -8.86
C LEU A 76 10.02 1.78 -9.45
N GLY A 77 8.87 2.09 -10.06
CA GLY A 77 8.05 1.10 -10.74
C GLY A 77 8.75 0.45 -11.93
N GLY A 78 9.63 1.18 -12.62
CA GLY A 78 10.50 0.62 -13.67
C GLY A 78 11.49 -0.42 -13.11
N ALA A 79 12.00 -0.20 -11.90
CA ALA A 79 12.88 -1.15 -11.24
C ALA A 79 12.16 -2.45 -10.89
N ILE A 80 10.96 -2.32 -10.29
CA ILE A 80 10.11 -3.45 -9.93
C ILE A 80 9.63 -4.19 -11.19
N ALA A 81 9.28 -3.47 -12.26
CA ALA A 81 8.90 -4.03 -13.56
C ALA A 81 10.02 -4.89 -14.16
N THR A 82 11.27 -4.42 -14.05
CA THR A 82 12.45 -5.15 -14.55
C THR A 82 12.69 -6.43 -13.75
N LEU A 83 12.62 -6.38 -12.42
CA LEU A 83 12.72 -7.58 -11.56
C LEU A 83 11.58 -8.56 -11.86
N ALA A 84 10.36 -8.06 -12.02
CA ALA A 84 9.19 -8.88 -12.33
C ALA A 84 9.33 -9.61 -13.66
N ALA A 85 9.76 -8.91 -14.72
CA ALA A 85 9.99 -9.51 -16.02
C ALA A 85 11.06 -10.61 -15.98
N ALA A 86 12.16 -10.36 -15.25
CA ALA A 86 13.23 -11.33 -15.08
C ALA A 86 12.76 -12.58 -14.32
N ASP A 87 12.08 -12.39 -13.18
CA ASP A 87 11.59 -13.50 -12.35
C ASP A 87 10.56 -14.36 -13.10
N ILE A 88 9.51 -13.77 -13.69
CA ILE A 88 8.45 -14.58 -14.30
C ILE A 88 8.92 -15.37 -15.53
N ALA A 89 9.89 -14.82 -16.27
CA ALA A 89 10.48 -15.46 -17.43
C ALA A 89 11.43 -16.59 -16.99
N ALA A 90 12.28 -16.34 -16.00
CA ALA A 90 13.20 -17.35 -15.46
C ALA A 90 12.46 -18.48 -14.72
N LEU A 91 11.35 -18.17 -14.05
CA LEU A 91 10.48 -19.15 -13.39
C LEU A 91 9.71 -20.03 -14.39
N GLY A 92 9.69 -19.66 -15.68
CA GLY A 92 8.97 -20.41 -16.71
C GLY A 92 7.46 -20.35 -16.57
N MET A 93 6.91 -19.39 -15.80
CA MET A 93 5.46 -19.24 -15.68
C MET A 93 4.84 -18.90 -17.03
N VAL A 94 5.55 -18.09 -17.82
CA VAL A 94 5.16 -17.62 -19.14
C VAL A 94 6.39 -17.73 -20.04
N ALA A 95 6.21 -18.19 -21.28
CA ALA A 95 7.32 -18.24 -22.23
C ALA A 95 7.90 -16.83 -22.42
N ALA A 96 9.23 -16.68 -22.34
CA ALA A 96 9.89 -15.38 -22.45
C ALA A 96 9.54 -14.63 -23.74
N SER A 97 9.32 -15.35 -24.85
CA SER A 97 8.83 -14.84 -26.14
C SER A 97 7.42 -14.23 -26.11
N ARG A 98 6.73 -14.28 -24.97
CA ARG A 98 5.43 -13.63 -24.73
C ARG A 98 5.51 -12.46 -23.75
N VAL A 99 6.67 -12.21 -23.13
CA VAL A 99 6.85 -11.14 -22.16
C VAL A 99 7.44 -9.92 -22.86
N LYS A 100 6.78 -8.77 -22.73
CA LYS A 100 7.26 -7.48 -23.22
C LYS A 100 7.56 -6.57 -22.03
N LEU A 101 8.78 -6.07 -21.92
CA LEU A 101 9.20 -5.12 -20.90
C LEU A 101 9.38 -3.74 -21.52
N THR A 102 8.67 -2.74 -20.99
CA THR A 102 8.86 -1.34 -21.37
C THR A 102 8.90 -0.47 -20.12
N VAL A 103 10.04 0.13 -19.80
CA VAL A 103 10.21 0.92 -18.57
C VAL A 103 10.61 2.36 -18.90
N PHE A 104 10.20 3.30 -18.06
CA PHE A 104 10.38 4.75 -18.27
C PHE A 104 11.17 5.33 -17.10
N ASN A 105 12.25 6.05 -17.35
CA ASN A 105 13.11 6.68 -16.33
C ASN A 105 13.45 5.72 -15.16
N SER A 106 13.66 4.44 -15.47
CA SER A 106 13.95 3.42 -14.48
C SER A 106 15.36 3.63 -13.92
N PRO A 107 15.59 3.42 -12.61
CA PRO A 107 16.92 3.37 -12.03
C PRO A 107 17.66 2.06 -12.43
N ARG A 108 18.96 1.99 -12.15
CA ARG A 108 19.79 0.79 -12.36
C ARG A 108 19.44 -0.27 -11.34
N VAL A 109 18.93 -1.41 -11.80
CA VAL A 109 18.34 -2.41 -10.90
C VAL A 109 19.38 -3.34 -10.28
N GLY A 110 20.45 -3.63 -11.02
CA GLY A 110 21.48 -4.58 -10.60
C GLY A 110 22.81 -4.33 -11.28
N THR A 111 23.69 -5.33 -11.19
CA THR A 111 25.03 -5.28 -11.78
C THR A 111 25.01 -5.65 -13.27
N SER A 112 26.17 -5.57 -13.94
CA SER A 112 26.34 -6.04 -15.32
C SER A 112 25.85 -7.47 -15.50
N GLU A 113 26.10 -8.36 -14.54
CA GLU A 113 25.63 -9.75 -14.59
C GLU A 113 24.10 -9.86 -14.50
N PHE A 114 23.43 -8.89 -13.87
CA PHE A 114 21.97 -8.81 -13.87
C PHE A 114 21.44 -8.29 -15.22
N SER A 115 22.14 -7.35 -15.85
CA SER A 115 21.85 -6.92 -17.23
C SER A 115 21.95 -8.08 -18.21
N ASP A 116 23.03 -8.87 -18.10
CA ASP A 116 23.25 -10.09 -18.88
C ASP A 116 22.15 -11.13 -18.64
N LEU A 117 21.71 -11.28 -17.38
CA LEU A 117 20.57 -12.15 -17.04
C LEU A 117 19.33 -11.73 -17.83
N VAL A 118 18.94 -10.45 -17.78
CA VAL A 118 17.76 -9.96 -18.49
C VAL A 118 17.90 -10.13 -20.00
N GLY A 119 19.07 -9.84 -20.55
CA GLY A 119 19.38 -10.04 -21.98
C GLY A 119 19.28 -11.51 -22.40
N SER A 120 19.75 -12.44 -21.56
CA SER A 120 19.75 -13.87 -21.84
C SER A 120 18.37 -14.53 -21.85
N LEU A 121 17.37 -13.88 -21.23
CA LEU A 121 16.01 -14.43 -21.16
C LEU A 121 15.28 -14.39 -22.50
N ASN A 122 15.77 -13.64 -23.49
CA ASN A 122 15.14 -13.50 -24.82
C ASN A 122 13.66 -13.10 -24.74
N LEU A 123 13.39 -12.04 -23.96
CA LEU A 123 12.04 -11.47 -23.86
C LEU A 123 11.56 -10.99 -25.25
N ALA A 124 10.25 -11.05 -25.49
CA ALA A 124 9.63 -10.63 -26.75
C ALA A 124 9.94 -9.16 -27.13
N HIS A 125 10.14 -8.33 -26.12
CA HIS A 125 10.51 -6.93 -26.25
C HIS A 125 11.16 -6.43 -24.96
N VAL A 126 12.22 -5.62 -25.08
CA VAL A 126 12.82 -4.86 -23.97
C VAL A 126 13.06 -3.45 -24.49
N ALA A 127 12.50 -2.46 -23.81
CA ALA A 127 12.78 -1.06 -24.07
C ALA A 127 12.84 -0.26 -22.77
N ARG A 128 13.84 0.61 -22.65
CA ARG A 128 14.01 1.54 -21.54
C ARG A 128 14.03 2.95 -22.10
N TYR A 129 12.97 3.71 -21.86
CA TYR A 129 12.88 5.10 -22.27
C TYR A 129 13.46 6.01 -21.19
N VAL A 130 14.29 6.96 -21.59
CA VAL A 130 15.01 7.86 -20.67
C VAL A 130 14.87 9.29 -21.14
N GLU A 131 14.35 10.16 -20.30
CA GLU A 131 14.25 11.59 -20.58
C GLU A 131 15.57 12.32 -20.24
N GLU A 132 15.90 13.35 -21.02
CA GLU A 132 17.04 14.24 -20.76
C GLU A 132 16.95 14.85 -19.34
N ASN A 133 18.05 14.77 -18.58
CA ASN A 133 18.20 15.24 -17.19
C ASN A 133 17.43 14.45 -16.11
N ASP A 134 16.93 13.24 -16.40
CA ASP A 134 16.30 12.41 -15.37
C ASP A 134 17.31 11.84 -14.37
N ILE A 135 17.24 12.28 -13.10
CA ILE A 135 18.17 11.86 -12.04
C ILE A 135 17.98 10.40 -11.61
N VAL A 136 16.75 9.86 -11.73
CA VAL A 136 16.43 8.50 -11.28
C VAL A 136 17.17 7.49 -12.13
N SER A 137 17.22 7.73 -13.44
CA SER A 137 17.99 6.93 -14.40
C SER A 137 19.49 6.91 -14.10
N HIS A 138 20.02 7.83 -13.30
CA HIS A 138 21.43 7.86 -12.91
C HIS A 138 21.72 7.21 -11.56
N LEU A 139 20.70 6.67 -10.89
CA LEU A 139 20.82 5.99 -9.60
C LEU A 139 20.47 4.50 -9.70
N PRO A 140 21.10 3.64 -8.89
CA PRO A 140 22.35 3.85 -8.20
C PRO A 140 23.52 4.20 -9.15
N PRO A 141 24.61 4.82 -8.66
CA PRO A 141 25.75 5.19 -9.50
C PRO A 141 26.52 3.98 -10.06
N THR A 142 27.06 4.13 -11.27
CA THR A 142 27.85 3.08 -11.94
C THR A 142 29.14 2.73 -11.21
N PHE A 143 29.76 3.67 -10.48
CA PHE A 143 30.96 3.39 -9.69
C PHE A 143 30.71 2.42 -8.51
N LEU A 144 29.44 2.21 -8.13
CA LEU A 144 29.04 1.14 -7.20
C LEU A 144 28.80 -0.20 -7.91
N GLY A 145 29.12 -0.30 -9.20
CA GLY A 145 29.00 -1.50 -10.03
C GLY A 145 27.56 -1.79 -10.49
N PHE A 146 26.67 -0.82 -10.46
CA PHE A 146 25.32 -0.94 -11.03
C PHE A 146 25.31 -0.59 -12.51
N GLU A 147 24.46 -1.27 -13.26
CA GLU A 147 24.30 -1.11 -14.70
C GLU A 147 22.81 -1.19 -15.09
N HIS A 148 22.43 -0.45 -16.12
CA HIS A 148 21.12 -0.62 -16.75
C HIS A 148 21.00 -1.93 -17.52
N ILE A 149 19.76 -2.30 -17.79
CA ILE A 149 19.45 -3.33 -18.79
C ILE A 149 19.57 -2.75 -20.20
N VAL A 150 19.81 -3.62 -21.18
CA VAL A 150 19.84 -3.27 -22.61
C VAL A 150 18.50 -2.71 -23.12
N GLY A 151 18.54 -2.06 -24.28
CA GLY A 151 17.34 -1.55 -24.97
C GLY A 151 17.01 -0.09 -24.66
N GLU A 152 18.02 0.72 -24.35
CA GLU A 152 17.85 2.14 -24.08
C GLU A 152 17.38 2.92 -25.31
N LYS A 153 16.39 3.78 -25.05
CA LYS A 153 15.83 4.77 -25.96
C LYS A 153 15.90 6.13 -25.26
N TYR A 154 16.87 6.94 -25.65
CA TYR A 154 17.09 8.25 -25.07
C TYR A 154 16.22 9.29 -25.76
N GLN A 155 15.47 10.07 -24.98
CA GLN A 155 14.58 11.11 -25.47
C GLN A 155 15.17 12.48 -25.17
N ARG A 156 15.34 13.30 -26.22
CA ARG A 156 15.84 14.67 -26.13
C ARG A 156 15.08 15.56 -27.09
N ALA A 157 14.52 16.66 -26.58
CA ALA A 157 13.76 17.64 -27.35
C ALA A 157 12.70 17.00 -28.29
N GLY A 158 11.96 16.01 -27.78
CA GLY A 158 10.90 15.31 -28.52
C GLY A 158 11.38 14.27 -29.55
N THR A 159 12.70 14.06 -29.69
CA THR A 159 13.28 13.04 -30.59
C THR A 159 13.80 11.85 -29.77
N VAL A 160 13.54 10.63 -30.25
CA VAL A 160 13.97 9.38 -29.61
C VAL A 160 15.16 8.78 -30.36
N TYR A 161 16.27 8.58 -29.64
CA TYR A 161 17.51 7.98 -30.11
C TYR A 161 17.64 6.56 -29.57
N ALA A 162 17.93 5.59 -30.43
CA ALA A 162 18.22 4.23 -29.99
C ALA A 162 19.71 4.12 -29.61
N CYS A 163 19.98 3.71 -28.37
CA CYS A 163 21.34 3.63 -27.84
C CYS A 163 21.88 2.21 -27.95
N VAL A 164 23.21 2.07 -28.07
CA VAL A 164 23.86 0.76 -28.23
C VAL A 164 24.33 0.23 -26.88
N GLY A 165 23.83 -0.95 -26.49
CA GLY A 165 24.23 -1.61 -25.25
C GLY A 165 23.40 -1.18 -24.03
N ALA A 166 23.96 -1.40 -22.84
CA ALA A 166 23.32 -1.11 -21.56
C ALA A 166 23.68 0.27 -20.99
N GLU A 167 24.91 0.77 -21.26
CA GLU A 167 25.37 2.11 -20.89
C GLU A 167 26.13 2.75 -22.07
N ASP A 168 25.42 3.38 -23.01
CA ASP A 168 26.06 4.05 -24.15
C ASP A 168 26.54 5.47 -23.76
N GLN A 169 27.84 5.64 -23.58
CA GLN A 169 28.46 6.93 -23.27
C GLN A 169 28.74 7.82 -24.49
N SER A 170 28.50 7.33 -25.71
CA SER A 170 28.92 7.99 -26.96
C SER A 170 27.77 8.71 -27.67
N SER A 171 26.68 8.00 -27.95
CA SER A 171 25.52 8.50 -28.71
C SER A 171 24.44 9.11 -27.80
N CYS A 172 24.34 8.59 -26.57
CA CYS A 172 23.31 8.93 -25.58
C CYS A 172 23.91 9.55 -24.29
N GLY A 173 25.21 9.81 -24.26
CA GLY A 173 25.96 10.31 -23.10
C GLY A 173 26.37 11.79 -23.21
N TYR A 174 25.44 12.72 -23.02
CA TYR A 174 25.78 14.10 -22.64
C TYR A 174 25.06 14.49 -21.35
N GLY A 175 25.45 13.83 -20.26
CA GLY A 175 24.89 14.05 -18.93
C GLY A 175 25.88 13.87 -17.77
N THR A 176 27.20 13.93 -18.00
CA THR A 176 28.21 13.97 -16.92
C THR A 176 28.46 15.38 -16.38
N ARG A 177 27.45 16.27 -16.37
CA ARG A 177 27.55 17.51 -15.59
C ARG A 177 27.14 17.21 -14.16
N ARG A 178 28.09 17.38 -13.23
CA ARG A 178 27.85 17.48 -11.78
C ARG A 178 26.60 18.32 -11.53
N CYS A 179 25.48 17.70 -11.14
CA CYS A 179 24.26 18.40 -10.79
C CYS A 179 24.00 18.30 -9.28
N TRP A 180 24.61 19.21 -8.54
CA TRP A 180 23.97 19.96 -7.45
C TRP A 180 24.03 21.42 -7.90
N PRO A 181 23.03 22.31 -7.72
CA PRO A 181 21.58 22.17 -7.52
C PRO A 181 20.76 22.94 -8.60
N LYS A 182 19.45 22.62 -8.73
CA LYS A 182 18.28 23.48 -9.07
C LYS A 182 17.23 22.69 -9.87
N LEU A 183 16.11 22.41 -9.18
CA LEU A 183 14.94 21.68 -9.65
C LEU A 183 13.91 22.62 -10.30
N PRO A 184 13.44 22.30 -11.51
CA PRO A 184 12.04 22.53 -11.88
C PRO A 184 11.42 21.28 -12.54
N PHE A 185 10.34 20.76 -11.95
CA PHE A 185 9.59 19.62 -12.49
C PHE A 185 8.55 20.08 -13.53
N ARG A 186 8.57 19.51 -14.74
CA ARG A 186 7.40 19.46 -15.66
C ARG A 186 7.44 18.14 -16.43
N HIS A 187 6.62 17.17 -16.04
CA HIS A 187 6.37 15.97 -16.85
C HIS A 187 5.14 16.21 -17.74
N SER A 188 5.24 15.90 -19.04
CA SER A 188 4.19 16.09 -20.05
C SER A 188 3.78 14.75 -20.71
N GLU A 189 3.89 13.64 -19.99
CA GLU A 189 3.56 12.29 -20.46
C GLU A 189 2.25 11.74 -19.85
N GLU A 190 1.49 12.60 -19.16
CA GLU A 190 0.23 12.24 -18.52
C GLU A 190 -0.94 12.86 -19.30
N VAL A 191 -1.93 12.05 -19.65
CA VAL A 191 -3.24 12.55 -20.08
C VAL A 191 -4.18 12.52 -18.89
N GLU A 192 -4.99 13.56 -18.76
CA GLU A 192 -5.99 13.61 -17.71
C GLU A 192 -7.09 12.57 -18.03
N ALA A 193 -7.05 11.45 -17.32
CA ALA A 193 -8.02 10.38 -17.45
C ALA A 193 -9.10 10.54 -16.38
N LYS A 194 -10.35 10.68 -16.81
CA LYS A 194 -11.53 10.71 -15.96
C LYS A 194 -12.07 9.30 -15.79
N VAL A 195 -12.17 8.84 -14.55
CA VAL A 195 -12.83 7.56 -14.26
C VAL A 195 -14.34 7.72 -14.52
N VAL A 196 -14.88 6.98 -15.50
CA VAL A 196 -16.33 6.94 -15.80
C VAL A 196 -17.00 5.91 -14.93
N TYR A 197 -16.35 4.76 -14.76
CA TYR A 197 -16.81 3.66 -13.94
C TYR A 197 -15.58 2.91 -13.43
N ALA A 198 -15.55 2.58 -12.15
CA ALA A 198 -14.60 1.62 -11.60
C ALA A 198 -15.45 0.52 -10.98
N ASP A 199 -15.24 -0.73 -11.41
CA ASP A 199 -15.88 -1.85 -10.73
C ASP A 199 -15.29 -1.91 -9.32
N PRO A 200 -16.13 -1.85 -8.27
CA PRO A 200 -15.65 -1.78 -6.89
C PRO A 200 -15.15 -3.13 -6.35
N VAL A 201 -15.27 -4.22 -7.11
CA VAL A 201 -15.03 -5.60 -6.69
C VAL A 201 -13.90 -6.26 -7.48
N HIS A 202 -13.74 -5.90 -8.75
CA HIS A 202 -12.75 -6.46 -9.65
C HIS A 202 -11.89 -5.31 -10.22
N ASP A 203 -10.56 -5.48 -10.32
CA ASP A 203 -9.60 -4.46 -10.79
C ASP A 203 -9.75 -4.11 -12.30
N PHE A 204 -10.95 -3.70 -12.70
CA PHE A 204 -11.25 -3.15 -14.01
C PHE A 204 -12.10 -1.88 -13.85
N GLY A 205 -11.83 -0.92 -14.72
CA GLY A 205 -12.58 0.33 -14.77
C GLY A 205 -12.67 0.83 -16.20
N VAL A 206 -13.72 1.58 -16.48
CA VAL A 206 -13.88 2.37 -17.69
C VAL A 206 -13.35 3.77 -17.39
N ILE A 207 -12.23 4.11 -18.02
CA ILE A 207 -11.69 5.45 -18.00
C ILE A 207 -12.03 6.14 -19.31
N GLN A 208 -12.42 7.41 -19.22
CA GLN A 208 -12.58 8.32 -20.33
C GLN A 208 -11.41 9.28 -20.32
N PHE A 209 -10.71 9.35 -21.43
CA PHE A 209 -9.67 10.34 -21.66
C PHE A 209 -9.85 10.86 -23.08
N ASN A 210 -9.27 12.03 -23.36
CA ASN A 210 -9.26 12.56 -24.73
C ASN A 210 -8.14 11.87 -25.52
N PRO A 211 -8.46 11.04 -26.54
CA PRO A 211 -7.44 10.31 -27.31
C PRO A 211 -6.46 11.24 -28.03
N LYS A 212 -6.87 12.49 -28.33
CA LYS A 212 -6.04 13.46 -29.05
C LYS A 212 -4.89 14.02 -28.21
N GLU A 213 -4.95 13.85 -26.90
CA GLU A 213 -3.93 14.30 -25.95
C GLU A 213 -2.85 13.23 -25.73
N LEU A 214 -3.12 11.98 -26.13
CA LEU A 214 -2.17 10.88 -26.03
C LEU A 214 -1.16 10.95 -27.19
N ARG A 215 0.04 11.46 -26.91
CA ARG A 215 1.12 11.64 -27.87
C ARG A 215 2.38 10.91 -27.39
N ALA A 216 2.98 10.13 -28.27
CA ALA A 216 4.27 9.51 -28.01
C ALA A 216 5.37 10.58 -28.16
N GLY A 217 6.05 10.95 -27.07
CA GLY A 217 7.12 11.95 -27.08
C GLY A 217 6.70 13.38 -26.67
N GLY A 218 5.62 13.55 -25.90
CA GLY A 218 5.18 14.84 -25.37
C GLY A 218 4.31 15.67 -26.33
N LYS A 219 4.23 17.00 -26.11
CA LYS A 219 3.27 17.89 -26.82
C LYS A 219 3.40 17.89 -28.35
N ASP A 220 4.60 17.62 -28.85
CA ASP A 220 4.93 17.61 -30.29
C ASP A 220 5.01 16.19 -30.88
N GLY A 221 4.70 15.17 -30.07
CA GLY A 221 4.80 13.76 -30.44
C GLY A 221 3.72 13.24 -31.40
N GLU A 222 4.01 12.10 -32.03
CA GLU A 222 3.09 11.39 -32.92
C GLU A 222 1.85 10.86 -32.17
N ARG A 223 0.70 10.81 -32.86
CA ARG A 223 -0.56 10.33 -32.26
C ARG A 223 -0.53 8.82 -32.11
N VAL A 224 -0.90 8.35 -30.92
CA VAL A 224 -1.03 6.90 -30.65
C VAL A 224 -2.37 6.40 -31.20
N GLU A 225 -2.33 5.41 -32.10
CA GLU A 225 -3.52 4.74 -32.61
C GLU A 225 -4.08 3.77 -31.55
N LEU A 226 -5.36 3.91 -31.20
CA LEU A 226 -6.02 3.08 -30.18
C LEU A 226 -7.06 2.17 -30.82
N ARG A 227 -7.05 0.88 -30.44
CA ARG A 227 -8.12 -0.07 -30.76
C ARG A 227 -9.08 -0.18 -29.58
N ALA A 228 -10.34 0.18 -29.80
CA ALA A 228 -11.40 0.01 -28.80
C ALA A 228 -12.00 -1.39 -28.85
N ILE A 229 -12.38 -1.93 -27.70
CA ILE A 229 -13.17 -3.16 -27.57
C ILE A 229 -14.63 -2.78 -27.39
N GLN A 230 -15.53 -3.38 -28.17
CA GLN A 230 -16.98 -3.17 -28.04
C GLN A 230 -17.50 -3.85 -26.75
N LEU A 231 -18.16 -3.12 -25.86
CA LEU A 231 -18.72 -3.68 -24.62
C LEU A 231 -20.16 -4.19 -24.83
N ALA A 232 -20.53 -5.28 -24.16
CA ALA A 232 -21.88 -5.90 -24.16
C ALA A 232 -22.47 -5.95 -22.74
N PRO A 233 -23.03 -4.83 -22.21
CA PRO A 233 -23.40 -4.69 -20.80
C PRO A 233 -24.54 -5.60 -20.34
N SER A 234 -25.39 -6.05 -21.27
CA SER A 234 -26.55 -6.89 -21.01
C SER A 234 -26.21 -8.32 -20.58
N GLU A 235 -24.97 -8.74 -20.76
CA GLU A 235 -24.53 -10.13 -20.50
C GLU A 235 -23.89 -10.31 -19.10
N ILE A 236 -23.73 -9.24 -18.32
CA ILE A 236 -23.06 -9.27 -17.02
C ILE A 236 -24.05 -9.61 -15.90
N LYS A 237 -23.76 -10.67 -15.13
CA LYS A 237 -24.43 -10.99 -13.85
C LYS A 237 -23.41 -10.93 -12.71
N VAL A 238 -23.67 -10.10 -11.69
CA VAL A 238 -22.76 -9.86 -10.55
C VAL A 238 -23.18 -10.72 -9.34
N GLY A 239 -22.30 -11.62 -8.88
CA GLY A 239 -22.34 -12.21 -7.54
C GLY A 239 -21.61 -11.28 -6.56
N ILE A 240 -22.21 -10.98 -5.40
CA ILE A 240 -21.88 -9.77 -4.64
C ILE A 240 -21.08 -10.11 -3.38
N ASP A 241 -19.79 -9.78 -3.43
CA ASP A 241 -18.95 -9.50 -2.28
C ASP A 241 -18.70 -7.98 -2.28
N VAL A 242 -19.06 -7.28 -1.20
CA VAL A 242 -18.79 -5.84 -1.10
C VAL A 242 -17.41 -5.73 -0.47
N LYS A 243 -16.41 -5.28 -1.23
CA LYS A 243 -15.15 -4.75 -0.71
C LYS A 243 -15.25 -3.23 -0.77
N VAL A 244 -14.85 -2.56 0.31
CA VAL A 244 -14.70 -1.11 0.26
C VAL A 244 -13.37 -0.79 -0.40
N PRO A 245 -13.37 -0.01 -1.49
CA PRO A 245 -12.15 0.53 -2.07
C PRO A 245 -11.52 1.52 -1.09
N GLY A 246 -10.67 1.01 -0.21
CA GLY A 246 -9.66 1.74 0.54
C GLY A 246 -8.35 0.94 0.61
N ALA A 247 -8.27 -0.21 -0.06
CA ALA A 247 -7.14 -1.12 -0.02
C ALA A 247 -6.25 -1.02 -1.28
N ASP A 248 -6.10 0.18 -1.85
CA ASP A 248 -4.97 0.63 -2.74
C ASP A 248 -5.34 1.81 -3.67
N TYR A 249 -6.57 2.34 -3.60
CA TYR A 249 -7.06 3.39 -4.51
C TYR A 249 -7.21 4.78 -3.87
N LEU A 250 -6.15 5.35 -3.29
CA LEU A 250 -5.95 6.80 -3.23
C LEU A 250 -4.45 7.11 -3.27
N ALA A 251 -4.06 7.91 -4.25
CA ALA A 251 -2.68 8.35 -4.44
C ALA A 251 -2.06 8.87 -3.13
N GLY A 252 -1.02 8.20 -2.65
CA GLY A 252 -0.15 8.68 -1.57
C GLY A 252 -0.68 8.54 -0.14
N LYS A 253 -1.74 7.74 0.12
CA LYS A 253 -2.31 7.55 1.45
C LYS A 253 -2.18 6.10 1.92
N THR A 254 -1.59 5.90 3.10
CA THR A 254 -1.12 4.60 3.63
C THR A 254 -2.16 3.82 4.44
N ASN A 255 -3.35 4.40 4.67
CA ASN A 255 -4.39 3.81 5.51
C ASN A 255 -5.38 2.98 4.68
N ALA A 256 -5.50 1.69 4.99
CA ALA A 256 -6.36 0.76 4.27
C ALA A 256 -7.42 0.13 5.18
N GLY A 257 -8.54 -0.29 4.59
CA GLY A 257 -9.57 -1.02 5.29
C GLY A 257 -10.55 -1.73 4.37
N TYR A 258 -11.34 -2.65 4.92
CA TYR A 258 -12.40 -3.36 4.21
C TYR A 258 -13.73 -3.17 4.93
N VAL A 259 -14.83 -3.16 4.16
CA VAL A 259 -16.18 -3.33 4.70
C VAL A 259 -16.83 -4.47 3.94
N ALA A 260 -17.26 -5.52 4.63
CA ALA A 260 -17.85 -6.71 4.04
C ALA A 260 -19.10 -7.15 4.82
N TYR A 261 -20.05 -7.80 4.15
CA TYR A 261 -21.23 -8.35 4.82
C TYR A 261 -21.07 -9.85 5.07
N ASN A 262 -21.15 -10.26 6.33
CA ASN A 262 -21.18 -11.66 6.73
C ASN A 262 -22.64 -12.09 6.93
N ALA A 263 -23.17 -12.83 5.96
CA ALA A 263 -24.56 -13.31 5.98
C ALA A 263 -24.85 -14.27 7.15
N ALA A 264 -23.92 -15.17 7.47
CA ALA A 264 -24.10 -16.16 8.54
C ALA A 264 -24.24 -15.50 9.93
N ARG A 265 -23.63 -14.33 10.13
CA ARG A 265 -23.71 -13.57 11.39
C ARG A 265 -24.63 -12.35 11.32
N ASN A 266 -25.27 -12.12 10.16
CA ASN A 266 -25.99 -10.89 9.85
C ASN A 266 -25.22 -9.64 10.33
N SER A 267 -23.96 -9.51 9.89
CA SER A 267 -23.08 -8.43 10.35
C SER A 267 -22.25 -7.83 9.23
N VAL A 268 -22.22 -6.51 9.17
CA VAL A 268 -21.29 -5.75 8.34
C VAL A 268 -19.99 -5.60 9.14
N MET A 269 -18.92 -6.23 8.66
CA MET A 269 -17.58 -6.10 9.24
C MET A 269 -16.86 -4.94 8.58
N VAL A 270 -16.32 -4.03 9.39
CA VAL A 270 -15.42 -2.95 9.00
C VAL A 270 -14.08 -3.25 9.65
N ALA A 271 -13.01 -3.39 8.89
CA ALA A 271 -11.68 -3.52 9.47
C ALA A 271 -10.70 -2.51 8.89
N PHE A 272 -9.83 -2.01 9.75
CA PHE A 272 -8.74 -1.12 9.37
C PHE A 272 -7.40 -1.82 9.56
N ARG A 273 -6.54 -1.68 8.55
CA ARG A 273 -5.17 -2.19 8.54
C ARG A 273 -4.31 -1.35 9.49
N GLY A 274 -3.36 -2.00 10.17
CA GLY A 274 -2.28 -1.33 10.87
C GLY A 274 -1.18 -0.82 9.93
N SER A 275 -0.15 -0.18 10.49
CA SER A 275 1.01 0.29 9.74
C SER A 275 1.78 -0.88 9.10
N SER A 276 2.25 -0.72 7.86
CA SER A 276 3.11 -1.72 7.18
C SER A 276 4.48 -1.86 7.84
N ASN A 277 4.97 -0.79 8.47
CA ASN A 277 6.20 -0.79 9.27
C ASN A 277 5.91 -0.15 10.64
N VAL A 278 5.63 -1.00 11.63
CA VAL A 278 5.26 -0.55 12.98
C VAL A 278 6.44 0.10 13.70
N ALA A 279 7.66 -0.40 13.52
CA ALA A 279 8.85 0.19 14.16
C ALA A 279 9.05 1.64 13.71
N ASN A 280 9.07 1.88 12.40
CA ASN A 280 9.18 3.22 11.84
C ASN A 280 7.99 4.12 12.24
N TRP A 281 6.79 3.55 12.39
CA TRP A 281 5.64 4.29 12.88
C TRP A 281 5.80 4.77 14.33
N ILE A 282 6.35 3.93 15.21
CA ILE A 282 6.64 4.28 16.61
C ILE A 282 7.73 5.37 16.68
N ASP A 283 8.80 5.22 15.90
CA ASP A 283 9.94 6.14 15.94
C ASP A 283 9.57 7.57 15.49
N ASN A 284 8.64 7.68 14.52
CA ASN A 284 8.16 8.98 14.01
C ASN A 284 6.87 9.47 14.70
N LEU A 285 6.45 8.82 15.80
CA LEU A 285 5.16 9.12 16.41
C LEU A 285 5.18 10.48 17.13
N GLU A 286 4.52 11.47 16.55
CA GLU A 286 4.28 12.77 17.19
C GLU A 286 3.01 12.77 18.05
N PHE A 287 3.14 13.03 19.36
CA PHE A 287 2.03 12.99 20.33
C PHE A 287 1.14 14.23 20.34
N GLY A 288 0.99 14.90 19.20
CA GLY A 288 0.14 16.09 19.06
C GLY A 288 -1.32 15.76 19.37
N LYS A 289 -1.96 16.57 20.22
CA LYS A 289 -3.39 16.46 20.54
C LYS A 289 -4.19 17.58 19.89
N ILE A 290 -5.33 17.22 19.29
CA ILE A 290 -6.31 18.18 18.78
C ILE A 290 -7.68 17.92 19.40
N ALA A 291 -8.56 18.91 19.37
CA ALA A 291 -9.96 18.70 19.74
C ALA A 291 -10.60 17.70 18.77
N TYR A 292 -11.38 16.75 19.29
CA TYR A 292 -12.08 15.73 18.52
C TYR A 292 -12.98 16.38 17.48
N PRO A 293 -12.66 16.27 16.17
CA PRO A 293 -13.29 17.11 15.15
C PRO A 293 -14.69 16.61 14.79
N PHE A 294 -15.08 15.41 15.20
CA PHE A 294 -16.36 14.79 14.83
C PHE A 294 -17.48 15.13 15.83
N THR A 295 -18.67 14.60 15.56
CA THR A 295 -19.87 14.83 16.38
C THR A 295 -19.68 14.24 17.77
N VAL A 296 -20.11 14.97 18.79
CA VAL A 296 -20.14 14.50 20.18
C VAL A 296 -21.58 14.51 20.69
N PRO A 297 -21.96 13.61 21.62
CA PRO A 297 -23.28 13.65 22.24
C PRO A 297 -23.53 15.01 22.93
N ALA A 298 -24.79 15.46 22.94
CA ALA A 298 -25.16 16.75 23.53
C ALA A 298 -24.83 16.89 25.03
N THR A 299 -24.56 15.78 25.72
CA THR A 299 -24.12 15.73 27.11
C THR A 299 -22.71 16.30 27.32
N PHE A 300 -21.89 16.40 26.25
CA PHE A 300 -20.52 16.93 26.32
C PHE A 300 -20.50 18.44 26.05
N LYS A 301 -20.07 19.22 27.05
CA LYS A 301 -19.96 20.69 26.96
C LYS A 301 -18.81 21.16 26.04
N SER A 302 -17.80 20.31 25.85
CA SER A 302 -16.63 20.58 25.01
C SER A 302 -16.16 19.30 24.33
N LYS A 303 -15.50 19.45 23.18
CA LYS A 303 -14.90 18.32 22.45
C LYS A 303 -13.69 17.79 23.23
N PRO A 304 -13.59 16.48 23.49
CA PRO A 304 -12.41 15.89 24.12
C PRO A 304 -11.20 16.00 23.19
N LYS A 305 -10.00 15.72 23.71
CA LYS A 305 -8.77 15.76 22.90
C LYS A 305 -8.40 14.35 22.42
N VAL A 306 -7.92 14.28 21.18
CA VAL A 306 -7.48 13.04 20.53
C VAL A 306 -6.17 13.24 19.79
N HIS A 307 -5.47 12.15 19.51
CA HIS A 307 -4.22 12.18 18.76
C HIS A 307 -4.44 12.70 17.33
N LYS A 308 -3.67 13.71 16.93
CA LYS A 308 -3.78 14.35 15.61
C LYS A 308 -3.57 13.35 14.47
N GLY A 309 -2.51 12.55 14.54
CA GLY A 309 -2.20 11.59 13.48
C GLY A 309 -3.28 10.53 13.27
N PHE A 310 -4.00 10.13 14.32
CA PHE A 310 -5.11 9.16 14.18
C PHE A 310 -6.34 9.80 13.55
N VAL A 311 -6.62 11.06 13.87
CA VAL A 311 -7.67 11.83 13.22
C VAL A 311 -7.36 12.04 11.74
N ASP A 312 -6.12 12.41 11.40
CA ASP A 312 -5.70 12.58 10.01
C ASP A 312 -5.90 11.26 9.25
N ALA A 313 -5.42 10.14 9.80
CA ALA A 313 -5.58 8.82 9.21
C ALA A 313 -7.06 8.41 9.04
N TYR A 314 -7.89 8.67 10.04
CA TYR A 314 -9.32 8.38 9.93
C TYR A 314 -10.01 9.27 8.88
N ASN A 315 -9.67 10.56 8.79
CA ASN A 315 -10.23 11.47 7.80
C ASN A 315 -9.96 11.02 6.36
N GLU A 316 -8.88 10.29 6.10
CA GLU A 316 -8.60 9.72 4.77
C GLU A 316 -9.61 8.66 4.35
N VAL A 317 -10.04 7.82 5.29
CA VAL A 317 -10.95 6.69 5.01
C VAL A 317 -12.41 7.01 5.33
N ARG A 318 -12.67 8.05 6.12
CA ARG A 318 -13.99 8.41 6.64
C ARG A 318 -15.05 8.61 5.55
N PRO A 319 -14.84 9.41 4.48
CA PRO A 319 -15.88 9.62 3.46
C PRO A 319 -16.33 8.31 2.79
N ILE A 320 -15.36 7.45 2.50
CA ILE A 320 -15.58 6.14 1.86
C ILE A 320 -16.32 5.21 2.83
N LEU A 321 -15.91 5.17 4.10
CA LEU A 321 -16.59 4.39 5.14
C LEU A 321 -18.06 4.80 5.28
N LEU A 322 -18.35 6.10 5.37
CA LEU A 322 -19.71 6.59 5.51
C LEU A 322 -20.56 6.19 4.29
N GLN A 323 -20.03 6.33 3.07
CA GLN A 323 -20.74 5.89 1.86
C GLN A 323 -21.02 4.38 1.87
N ALA A 324 -20.05 3.57 2.29
CA ALA A 324 -20.19 2.13 2.37
C ALA A 324 -21.23 1.72 3.42
N LEU A 325 -21.22 2.35 4.59
CA LEU A 325 -22.21 2.09 5.64
C LEU A 325 -23.61 2.56 5.25
N ALA A 326 -23.75 3.64 4.48
CA ALA A 326 -25.05 4.06 3.94
C ALA A 326 -25.63 2.99 3.00
N THR A 327 -24.79 2.44 2.12
CA THR A 327 -25.16 1.33 1.22
C THR A 327 -25.48 0.06 2.01
N ALA A 328 -24.66 -0.27 3.01
CA ALA A 328 -24.89 -1.45 3.83
C ALA A 328 -26.17 -1.35 4.66
N LYS A 329 -26.50 -0.15 5.15
CA LYS A 329 -27.74 0.12 5.90
C LYS A 329 -28.98 -0.05 5.03
N SER A 330 -28.96 0.42 3.77
CA SER A 330 -30.11 0.26 2.88
C SER A 330 -30.34 -1.21 2.52
N ARG A 331 -29.26 -1.98 2.36
CA ARG A 331 -29.31 -3.38 1.93
C ARG A 331 -29.50 -4.36 3.08
N TYR A 332 -28.95 -4.07 4.25
CA TYR A 332 -28.94 -4.93 5.44
C TYR A 332 -29.41 -4.15 6.67
N PRO A 333 -30.69 -3.73 6.70
CA PRO A 333 -31.20 -2.78 7.68
C PRO A 333 -31.18 -3.30 9.12
N THR A 334 -31.06 -4.61 9.35
CA THR A 334 -31.00 -5.24 10.68
C THR A 334 -29.59 -5.68 11.09
N ALA A 335 -28.60 -5.56 10.21
CA ALA A 335 -27.26 -6.10 10.44
C ALA A 335 -26.52 -5.38 11.58
N GLN A 336 -25.74 -6.13 12.34
CA GLN A 336 -24.78 -5.60 13.32
C GLN A 336 -23.56 -5.00 12.59
N ILE A 337 -23.01 -3.90 13.07
CA ILE A 337 -21.76 -3.33 12.53
C ILE A 337 -20.62 -3.72 13.47
N THR A 338 -19.72 -4.58 13.00
CA THR A 338 -18.53 -4.98 13.74
C THR A 338 -17.33 -4.22 13.20
N ILE A 339 -16.72 -3.38 14.02
CA ILE A 339 -15.55 -2.56 13.66
C ILE A 339 -14.33 -3.11 14.38
N THR A 340 -13.27 -3.34 13.62
CA THR A 340 -12.03 -3.91 14.14
C THR A 340 -10.78 -3.29 13.53
N GLY A 341 -9.65 -3.50 14.19
CA GLY A 341 -8.35 -3.10 13.70
C GLY A 341 -7.24 -3.53 14.64
N HIS A 342 -6.06 -3.70 14.07
CA HIS A 342 -4.81 -3.96 14.79
C HIS A 342 -3.90 -2.73 14.72
N SER A 343 -3.14 -2.46 15.77
CA SER A 343 -2.15 -1.36 15.78
C SER A 343 -2.81 0.00 15.48
N LEU A 344 -2.24 0.79 14.57
CA LEU A 344 -2.84 2.01 14.01
C LEU A 344 -4.30 1.80 13.55
N GLY A 345 -4.62 0.64 12.97
CA GLY A 345 -5.98 0.31 12.56
C GLY A 345 -6.96 0.23 13.74
N GLY A 346 -6.49 -0.16 14.94
CA GLY A 346 -7.28 -0.12 16.17
C GLY A 346 -7.64 1.31 16.61
N ALA A 347 -6.72 2.25 16.41
CA ALA A 347 -6.98 3.67 16.68
C ALA A 347 -8.03 4.23 15.72
N ILE A 348 -7.89 3.94 14.42
CA ILE A 348 -8.85 4.34 13.38
C ILE A 348 -10.22 3.70 13.65
N ALA A 349 -10.26 2.42 14.02
CA ALA A 349 -11.48 1.69 14.38
C ALA A 349 -12.23 2.36 15.56
N THR A 350 -11.48 2.79 16.57
CA THR A 350 -12.03 3.47 17.76
C THR A 350 -12.65 4.82 17.40
N LEU A 351 -11.94 5.63 16.60
CA LEU A 351 -12.47 6.91 16.10
C LEU A 351 -13.71 6.69 15.23
N ALA A 352 -13.69 5.68 14.36
CA ALA A 352 -14.79 5.33 13.48
C ALA A 352 -16.04 4.90 14.25
N ALA A 353 -15.90 4.04 15.26
CA ALA A 353 -17.00 3.60 16.10
C ALA A 353 -17.65 4.78 16.84
N ALA A 354 -16.83 5.68 17.39
CA ALA A 354 -17.30 6.89 18.06
C ALA A 354 -18.07 7.82 17.10
N ASP A 355 -17.50 8.10 15.93
CA ASP A 355 -18.10 9.01 14.95
C ASP A 355 -19.42 8.47 14.41
N ILE A 356 -19.49 7.22 13.94
CA ILE A 356 -20.71 6.70 13.32
C ILE A 356 -21.87 6.55 14.31
N ALA A 357 -21.56 6.27 15.58
CA ALA A 357 -22.56 6.15 16.64
C ALA A 357 -23.05 7.54 17.06
N ALA A 358 -22.14 8.50 17.28
CA ALA A 358 -22.49 9.88 17.63
C ALA A 358 -23.24 10.61 16.50
N LEU A 359 -22.91 10.31 15.24
CA LEU A 359 -23.60 10.83 14.06
C LEU A 359 -25.03 10.24 13.91
N GLY A 360 -25.38 9.19 14.66
CA GLY A 360 -26.66 8.50 14.53
C GLY A 360 -26.79 7.73 13.20
N MET A 361 -25.67 7.46 12.53
CA MET A 361 -25.68 6.74 11.25
C MET A 361 -26.21 5.33 11.43
N VAL A 362 -25.81 4.69 12.52
CA VAL A 362 -26.28 3.38 12.99
C VAL A 362 -26.57 3.51 14.49
N ALA A 363 -27.62 2.84 14.97
CA ALA A 363 -27.91 2.79 16.41
C ALA A 363 -26.69 2.21 17.16
N ALA A 364 -26.25 2.87 18.24
CA ALA A 364 -25.10 2.44 19.02
C ALA A 364 -25.20 0.99 19.53
N SER A 365 -26.43 0.55 19.86
CA SER A 365 -26.77 -0.84 20.23
C SER A 365 -26.56 -1.88 19.11
N ARG A 366 -26.17 -1.44 17.91
CA ARG A 366 -25.78 -2.29 16.78
C ARG A 366 -24.30 -2.20 16.42
N VAL A 367 -23.51 -1.40 17.15
CA VAL A 367 -22.08 -1.19 16.87
C VAL A 367 -21.26 -2.00 17.87
N LYS A 368 -20.40 -2.88 17.36
CA LYS A 368 -19.44 -3.66 18.15
C LYS A 368 -18.04 -3.19 17.79
N LEU A 369 -17.27 -2.75 18.77
CA LEU A 369 -15.86 -2.39 18.61
C LEU A 369 -14.98 -3.48 19.24
N THR A 370 -14.09 -4.05 18.45
CA THR A 370 -13.07 -4.99 18.94
C THR A 370 -11.74 -4.63 18.32
N VAL A 371 -10.77 -4.20 19.11
CA VAL A 371 -9.46 -3.77 18.61
C VAL A 371 -8.35 -4.58 19.26
N PHE A 372 -7.23 -4.72 18.56
CA PHE A 372 -6.11 -5.55 18.97
C PHE A 372 -4.82 -4.72 19.02
N ASN A 373 -4.09 -4.81 20.13
CA ASN A 373 -2.82 -4.10 20.34
C ASN A 373 -2.91 -2.61 19.93
N SER A 374 -4.04 -1.97 20.27
CA SER A 374 -4.34 -0.60 19.85
C SER A 374 -3.63 0.41 20.75
N PRO A 375 -3.09 1.51 20.20
CA PRO A 375 -2.57 2.61 21.01
C PRO A 375 -3.70 3.39 21.72
N ARG A 376 -3.34 4.25 22.68
CA ARG A 376 -4.24 5.22 23.33
C ARG A 376 -4.66 6.26 22.30
N VAL A 377 -5.96 6.48 22.15
CA VAL A 377 -6.49 7.30 21.05
C VAL A 377 -6.68 8.77 21.45
N GLY A 378 -7.01 9.01 22.72
CA GLY A 378 -7.31 10.34 23.22
C GLY A 378 -7.12 10.47 24.72
N THR A 379 -7.70 11.52 25.28
CA THR A 379 -7.68 11.80 26.72
C THR A 379 -8.77 11.01 27.47
N SER A 380 -8.80 11.09 28.79
CA SER A 380 -9.85 10.48 29.61
C SER A 380 -11.25 10.96 29.21
N GLU A 381 -11.40 12.23 28.81
CA GLU A 381 -12.69 12.73 28.32
C GLU A 381 -13.09 12.09 26.97
N PHE A 382 -12.14 11.60 26.17
CA PHE A 382 -12.45 10.80 24.99
C PHE A 382 -12.83 9.37 25.37
N SER A 383 -12.21 8.79 26.40
CA SER A 383 -12.64 7.51 26.99
C SER A 383 -14.08 7.58 27.48
N ASP A 384 -14.42 8.62 28.24
CA ASP A 384 -15.78 8.91 28.71
C ASP A 384 -16.76 9.07 27.55
N LEU A 385 -16.35 9.76 26.47
CA LEU A 385 -17.16 9.89 25.27
C LEU A 385 -17.51 8.52 24.71
N VAL A 386 -16.53 7.65 24.49
CA VAL A 386 -16.78 6.30 23.94
C VAL A 386 -17.66 5.48 24.88
N GLY A 387 -17.42 5.55 26.19
CA GLY A 387 -18.24 4.89 27.20
C GLY A 387 -19.71 5.36 27.18
N SER A 388 -19.93 6.67 26.99
CA SER A 388 -21.27 7.26 26.98
C SER A 388 -22.13 6.87 25.77
N LEU A 389 -21.51 6.42 24.68
CA LEU A 389 -22.23 6.02 23.47
C LEU A 389 -23.04 4.74 23.65
N ASN A 390 -22.76 3.94 24.69
CA ASN A 390 -23.43 2.67 24.95
C ASN A 390 -23.41 1.72 23.72
N LEU A 391 -22.21 1.56 23.13
CA LEU A 391 -22.01 0.61 22.04
C LEU A 391 -22.39 -0.81 22.48
N ALA A 392 -22.89 -1.62 21.55
CA ALA A 392 -23.32 -3.00 21.81
C ALA A 392 -22.21 -3.87 22.41
N HIS A 393 -20.95 -3.57 22.08
CA HIS A 393 -19.78 -4.25 22.60
C HIS A 393 -18.55 -3.38 22.42
N VAL A 394 -17.66 -3.38 23.42
CA VAL A 394 -16.33 -2.77 23.35
C VAL A 394 -15.34 -3.76 23.97
N ALA A 395 -14.31 -4.13 23.23
CA ALA A 395 -13.21 -4.96 23.72
C ALA A 395 -11.88 -4.51 23.13
N ARG A 396 -10.88 -4.38 24.00
CA ARG A 396 -9.49 -4.04 23.66
C ARG A 396 -8.61 -5.23 24.00
N TYR A 397 -8.24 -6.02 23.01
CA TYR A 397 -7.36 -7.17 23.19
C TYR A 397 -5.90 -6.71 23.17
N VAL A 398 -5.13 -7.08 24.19
CA VAL A 398 -3.73 -6.65 24.35
C VAL A 398 -2.85 -7.88 24.60
N GLU A 399 -1.85 -8.10 23.75
CA GLU A 399 -0.86 -9.19 23.92
C GLU A 399 0.17 -8.84 24.99
N GLU A 400 0.65 -9.85 25.71
CA GLU A 400 1.72 -9.68 26.70
C GLU A 400 2.95 -8.99 26.10
N ASN A 401 3.42 -7.94 26.79
CA ASN A 401 4.58 -7.12 26.41
C ASN A 401 4.40 -6.26 25.14
N ASP A 402 3.19 -6.07 24.61
CA ASP A 402 2.97 -5.18 23.48
C ASP A 402 3.31 -3.71 23.82
N ILE A 403 4.29 -3.12 23.12
CA ILE A 403 4.68 -1.71 23.32
C ILE A 403 3.64 -0.70 22.82
N VAL A 404 2.91 -1.01 21.74
CA VAL A 404 2.02 -0.02 21.08
C VAL A 404 0.84 0.32 21.98
N SER A 405 0.33 -0.66 22.72
CA SER A 405 -0.72 -0.43 23.71
C SER A 405 -0.31 0.51 24.84
N HIS A 406 0.97 0.82 25.03
CA HIS A 406 1.42 1.81 26.02
C HIS A 406 1.77 3.17 25.41
N LEU A 407 1.47 3.39 24.12
CA LEU A 407 1.67 4.66 23.42
C LEU A 407 0.34 5.26 22.97
N PRO A 408 0.22 6.59 22.92
CA PRO A 408 1.06 7.57 23.61
C PRO A 408 1.08 7.36 25.15
N PRO A 409 2.10 7.87 25.86
CA PRO A 409 2.20 7.69 27.32
C PRO A 409 1.10 8.41 28.12
N THR A 410 0.70 7.83 29.25
CA THR A 410 -0.30 8.41 30.17
C THR A 410 0.11 9.74 30.77
N PHE A 411 1.41 9.97 31.01
CA PHE A 411 1.90 11.25 31.55
C PHE A 411 1.69 12.43 30.58
N LEU A 412 1.44 12.16 29.29
CA LEU A 412 1.01 13.17 28.31
C LEU A 412 -0.52 13.37 28.32
N GLY A 413 -1.23 12.78 29.28
CA GLY A 413 -2.68 12.87 29.45
C GLY A 413 -3.49 12.05 28.46
N PHE A 414 -2.89 11.00 27.87
CA PHE A 414 -3.64 10.02 27.08
C PHE A 414 -4.17 8.90 27.96
N GLU A 415 -5.33 8.37 27.61
CA GLU A 415 -5.99 7.27 28.31
C GLU A 415 -6.66 6.34 27.29
N HIS A 416 -6.69 5.05 27.60
CA HIS A 416 -7.46 4.07 26.84
C HIS A 416 -8.96 4.20 27.05
N ILE A 417 -9.71 3.70 26.07
CA ILE A 417 -11.10 3.32 26.30
C ILE A 417 -11.14 2.09 27.22
N VAL A 418 -12.22 1.96 28.01
CA VAL A 418 -12.44 0.78 28.86
C VAL A 418 -12.61 -0.51 28.04
N GLY A 419 -12.49 -1.65 28.72
CA GLY A 419 -12.80 -2.97 28.14
C GLY A 419 -11.57 -3.78 27.71
N GLU A 420 -10.45 -3.58 28.39
CA GLU A 420 -9.24 -4.38 28.14
C GLU A 420 -9.45 -5.88 28.43
N LYS A 421 -8.95 -6.68 27.50
CA LYS A 421 -8.85 -8.15 27.48
C LYS A 421 -7.37 -8.48 27.34
N TYR A 422 -6.69 -8.58 28.47
CA TYR A 422 -5.26 -8.80 28.53
C TYR A 422 -4.94 -10.27 28.28
N GLN A 423 -4.27 -10.56 27.17
CA GLN A 423 -3.76 -11.88 26.87
C GLN A 423 -2.39 -12.05 27.54
N ARG A 424 -2.22 -13.15 28.28
CA ARG A 424 -0.94 -13.57 28.85
C ARG A 424 -0.85 -15.08 28.94
N ALA A 425 0.25 -15.64 28.44
CA ALA A 425 0.51 -17.09 28.45
C ALA A 425 -0.67 -17.94 27.94
N GLY A 426 -1.35 -17.48 26.88
CA GLY A 426 -2.49 -18.18 26.28
C GLY A 426 -3.83 -17.99 27.00
N THR A 427 -3.86 -17.27 28.12
CA THR A 427 -5.07 -16.96 28.90
C THR A 427 -5.47 -15.51 28.69
N VAL A 428 -6.78 -15.23 28.65
CA VAL A 428 -7.32 -13.85 28.55
C VAL A 428 -7.93 -13.43 29.88
N TYR A 429 -7.42 -12.35 30.44
CA TYR A 429 -7.89 -11.71 31.67
C TYR A 429 -8.75 -10.50 31.32
N ALA A 430 -9.86 -10.32 32.04
CA ALA A 430 -10.69 -9.12 31.90
C ALA A 430 -10.22 -8.07 32.91
N CYS A 431 -9.83 -6.90 32.42
CA CYS A 431 -9.26 -5.83 33.24
C CYS A 431 -10.31 -4.82 33.65
N VAL A 432 -10.05 -4.10 34.74
CA VAL A 432 -10.97 -3.14 35.34
C VAL A 432 -10.59 -1.71 34.97
N GLY A 433 -11.53 -0.97 34.40
CA GLY A 433 -11.31 0.42 34.01
C GLY A 433 -10.52 0.55 32.71
N ALA A 434 -9.82 1.67 32.57
CA ALA A 434 -9.10 2.06 31.36
C ALA A 434 -7.60 1.72 31.39
N GLU A 435 -6.96 1.83 32.58
CA GLU A 435 -5.51 1.68 32.78
C GLU A 435 -5.25 0.80 34.02
N ASP A 436 -5.66 -0.48 33.95
CA ASP A 436 -5.54 -1.42 35.06
C ASP A 436 -4.07 -1.82 35.29
N GLN A 437 -3.49 -1.37 36.40
CA GLN A 437 -2.10 -1.64 36.77
C GLN A 437 -1.78 -3.13 37.00
N SER A 438 -2.79 -3.99 37.11
CA SER A 438 -2.61 -5.45 37.24
C SER A 438 -2.58 -6.19 35.89
N CYS A 439 -2.94 -5.51 34.79
CA CYS A 439 -3.01 -6.05 33.45
C CYS A 439 -1.80 -5.67 32.58
N SER A 440 -2.00 -5.22 31.33
CA SER A 440 -0.90 -4.90 30.42
C SER A 440 0.02 -3.82 31.01
N ASP A 441 -0.51 -2.87 31.79
CA ASP A 441 0.29 -1.81 32.41
C ASP A 441 1.33 -2.34 33.42
N ALA A 442 1.12 -3.53 33.99
CA ALA A 442 2.11 -4.21 34.83
C ALA A 442 3.39 -4.60 34.07
N ARG A 443 3.38 -4.52 32.74
CA ARG A 443 4.50 -4.93 31.87
C ARG A 443 5.46 -3.81 31.55
N VAL A 444 5.11 -2.54 31.78
CA VAL A 444 6.02 -1.41 31.52
C VAL A 444 7.16 -1.41 32.56
N PRO A 445 8.45 -1.25 32.15
CA PRO A 445 8.96 -0.95 30.81
C PRO A 445 9.38 -2.18 29.97
N PHE A 446 9.05 -3.41 30.40
CA PHE A 446 9.39 -4.67 29.74
C PHE A 446 8.48 -4.99 28.53
N THR A 447 8.46 -4.10 27.54
CA THR A 447 7.62 -4.19 26.33
C THR A 447 8.46 -4.27 25.05
N SER A 448 7.92 -4.83 23.95
CA SER A 448 8.63 -4.96 22.66
C SER A 448 7.72 -4.81 21.44
N ILE A 449 8.34 -4.47 20.30
CA ILE A 449 7.68 -4.46 18.99
C ILE A 449 7.40 -5.89 18.49
N SER A 450 8.23 -6.87 18.89
CA SER A 450 8.01 -8.26 18.50
C SER A 450 6.70 -8.82 19.06
N ALA A 451 6.36 -8.48 20.31
CA ALA A 451 5.09 -8.86 20.94
C ALA A 451 3.89 -8.24 20.21
N HIS A 452 4.04 -7.00 19.71
CA HIS A 452 2.98 -6.30 18.98
C HIS A 452 2.48 -7.05 17.72
N LEU A 453 3.37 -7.78 17.05
CA LEU A 453 3.10 -8.51 15.80
C LEU A 453 2.59 -9.94 16.02
N ALA A 454 2.46 -10.36 17.27
CA ALA A 454 1.93 -11.66 17.65
C ALA A 454 0.57 -11.50 18.35
N PHE A 455 -0.25 -12.55 18.27
CA PHE A 455 -1.41 -12.69 19.14
C PHE A 455 -1.58 -14.16 19.51
N PHE A 456 -1.82 -14.46 20.79
CA PHE A 456 -1.83 -15.84 21.31
C PHE A 456 -0.56 -16.64 20.98
N GLY A 457 0.61 -16.00 21.03
CA GLY A 457 1.89 -16.64 20.69
C GLY A 457 2.02 -17.05 19.21
N LYS A 458 1.11 -16.63 18.33
CA LYS A 458 1.20 -16.83 16.89
C LYS A 458 1.73 -15.57 16.22
N SER A 459 2.92 -15.64 15.65
CA SER A 459 3.44 -14.60 14.77
C SER A 459 2.60 -14.53 13.48
N GLY A 460 2.40 -13.32 12.97
CA GLY A 460 1.63 -13.14 11.72
C GLY A 460 0.13 -13.38 11.87
N PHE A 461 -0.41 -13.41 13.11
CA PHE A 461 -1.84 -13.54 13.38
C PHE A 461 -2.69 -12.51 12.60
N PHE A 462 -2.15 -11.31 12.40
CA PHE A 462 -2.79 -10.23 11.63
C PHE A 462 -2.37 -10.21 10.15
N GLY A 463 -2.32 -11.38 9.49
CA GLY A 463 -2.12 -11.49 8.04
C GLY A 463 -0.71 -11.88 7.56
N GLY A 464 0.20 -12.21 8.47
CA GLY A 464 1.54 -12.72 8.13
C GLY A 464 1.53 -14.14 7.54
N SER A 465 0.42 -14.86 7.64
CA SER A 465 0.22 -16.18 7.02
C SER A 465 -0.37 -16.13 5.61
N GLY A 466 -0.63 -14.93 5.05
CA GLY A 466 -1.43 -14.75 3.85
C GLY A 466 -2.94 -14.84 4.14
N CYS A 467 -3.75 -14.23 3.26
CA CYS A 467 -5.20 -14.44 3.21
C CYS A 467 -5.52 -15.75 2.47
#